data_AF-A0A1V6CPB9-F1
#
_entry.id   AF-A0A1V6CPB9-F1
#
_cell.length_a   1.000
_cell.length_b   1.000
_cell.length_c   1.000
_cell.angle_alpha   90.00
_cell.angle_beta   90.00
_cell.angle_gamma   90.00
#
_symmetry.space_group_name_H-M   'P 1'
#
loop_
_entity.id
_entity.type
_entity.pdbx_description
1 polymer ?
#
loop_
_entity_poly.entity_id
_entity_poly.type
_entity_poly.pdbx_seq_one_letter_code
_entity_poly.pdbx_strand_id
1 'polypeptide(L)'
;MFEREPEKPHFAKIAVIMLGVLLLSTGAAWLLVAGRDRASVRGAEIVRELRGRGLGAFWDRPQIRWYLETRQGRPVGWHAFIVAPAGQEYHGLDVQHWLTSTGEQTYWERWELNASATGGAYRAGPVARGMRITDTVIRYAKDEVTLLKNATDAKALSPAPDNYIPEGTLNLVCLLTSRQNRRAYFHMVFNEREPVAGKIDYGTIMLEPVDAASLGISEAASAVRYRTWVPRQQDRVFAFDRQGRLLATVAADEDARRTAVAESEVLRHFPDAADLVVQLARSLKLPASPQAPESEQPDEPADELTTHQVRPNGQP
;
A
#
# COMPACT_ATOMS: atom_id res chain seq x y z
N MET A 1 -2.64 76.04 -33.59
CA MET A 1 -2.22 74.78 -34.22
C MET A 1 -1.60 73.95 -33.11
N PHE A 2 -2.37 73.06 -32.49
CA PHE A 2 -1.90 72.22 -31.39
C PHE A 2 -1.43 70.89 -31.98
N GLU A 3 -0.15 70.81 -32.32
CA GLU A 3 0.50 69.52 -32.57
C GLU A 3 0.68 68.83 -31.22
N ARG A 4 -0.15 67.82 -30.95
CA ARG A 4 0.09 66.89 -29.83
C ARG A 4 1.24 65.98 -30.25
N GLU A 5 2.34 66.05 -29.52
CA GLU A 5 3.45 65.11 -29.61
C GLU A 5 2.96 63.66 -29.39
N PRO A 6 3.48 62.68 -30.15
CA PRO A 6 3.11 61.28 -29.94
C PRO A 6 3.76 60.76 -28.65
N GLU A 7 3.01 60.74 -27.55
CA GLU A 7 3.37 59.98 -26.34
C GLU A 7 3.47 58.48 -26.67
N LYS A 8 4.64 57.98 -27.09
CA LYS A 8 4.88 56.53 -27.25
C LYS A 8 6.24 55.97 -26.75
N PRO A 9 6.88 56.45 -25.66
CA PRO A 9 7.94 55.68 -25.00
C PRO A 9 7.41 54.69 -23.95
N HIS A 10 6.18 54.88 -23.44
CA HIS A 10 5.61 54.04 -22.39
C HIS A 10 5.19 52.66 -22.90
N PHE A 11 4.63 52.59 -24.13
CA PHE A 11 4.15 51.35 -24.72
C PHE A 11 5.30 50.36 -24.99
N ALA A 12 6.42 50.84 -25.54
CA ALA A 12 7.58 49.98 -25.81
C ALA A 12 8.20 49.42 -24.52
N LYS A 13 8.29 50.24 -23.46
CA LYS A 13 8.75 49.78 -22.14
C LYS A 13 7.81 48.72 -21.55
N ILE A 14 6.49 48.95 -21.60
CA ILE A 14 5.49 47.97 -21.14
C ILE A 14 5.61 46.68 -21.96
N ALA A 15 5.75 46.76 -23.28
CA ALA A 15 5.89 45.58 -24.15
C ALA A 15 7.14 44.75 -23.80
N VAL A 16 8.28 45.39 -23.53
CA VAL A 16 9.51 44.69 -23.10
C VAL A 16 9.33 44.03 -21.74
N ILE A 17 8.69 44.70 -20.79
CA ILE A 17 8.38 44.11 -19.47
C ILE A 17 7.45 42.91 -19.63
N MET A 18 6.38 43.03 -20.42
CA MET A 18 5.44 41.92 -20.67
C MET A 18 6.13 40.74 -21.37
N LEU A 19 7.02 40.99 -22.32
CA LEU A 19 7.81 39.95 -22.98
C LEU A 19 8.77 39.27 -21.99
N GLY A 20 9.42 40.04 -21.12
CA GLY A 20 10.28 39.51 -20.06
C GLY A 20 9.50 38.60 -19.09
N VAL A 21 8.31 39.04 -18.66
CA VAL A 21 7.41 38.25 -17.82
C VAL A 21 6.96 36.97 -18.55
N LEU A 22 6.63 37.06 -19.84
CA LEU A 22 6.23 35.89 -20.64
C LEU A 22 7.38 34.88 -20.80
N LEU A 23 8.60 35.34 -21.06
CA LEU A 23 9.76 34.45 -21.16
C LEU A 23 10.07 33.78 -19.82
N LEU A 24 10.01 34.52 -18.72
CA LEU A 24 10.21 33.97 -17.38
C LEU A 24 9.12 32.98 -17.01
N SER A 25 7.84 33.25 -17.32
CA SER A 25 6.74 32.33 -17.04
C SER A 25 6.81 31.07 -17.89
N THR A 26 7.16 31.21 -19.18
CA THR A 26 7.35 30.07 -20.09
C THR A 26 8.56 29.22 -19.66
N GLY A 27 9.67 29.86 -19.30
CA GLY A 27 10.87 29.17 -18.79
C GLY A 27 10.60 28.44 -17.48
N ALA A 28 9.89 29.08 -16.55
CA ALA A 28 9.48 28.45 -15.29
C ALA A 28 8.54 27.26 -15.53
N ALA A 29 7.55 27.40 -16.42
CA ALA A 29 6.64 26.32 -16.79
C ALA A 29 7.40 25.13 -17.42
N TRP A 30 8.34 25.41 -18.33
CA TRP A 30 9.17 24.38 -18.94
C TRP A 30 10.02 23.63 -17.92
N LEU A 31 10.65 24.34 -16.96
CA LEU A 31 11.42 23.72 -15.89
C LEU A 31 10.56 22.83 -14.99
N LEU A 32 9.32 23.25 -14.69
CA LEU A 32 8.37 22.48 -13.90
C LEU A 32 7.95 21.18 -14.63
N VAL A 33 7.64 21.27 -15.93
CA VAL A 33 7.28 20.11 -16.76
C VAL A 33 8.47 19.15 -16.87
N ALA A 34 9.65 19.65 -17.22
CA ALA A 34 10.86 18.84 -17.32
C ALA A 34 11.21 18.13 -16.00
N GLY A 35 11.02 18.80 -14.86
CA GLY A 35 11.18 18.21 -13.54
C GLY A 35 10.18 17.07 -13.28
N ARG A 36 8.92 17.24 -13.72
CA ARG A 36 7.87 16.23 -13.60
C ARG A 36 8.12 15.02 -14.49
N ASP A 37 8.60 15.24 -15.71
CA ASP A 37 8.95 14.16 -16.63
C ASP A 37 10.09 13.33 -16.05
N ARG A 38 11.15 13.97 -15.53
CA ARG A 38 12.25 13.26 -14.86
C ARG A 38 11.79 12.41 -13.67
N ALA A 39 10.88 12.93 -12.85
CA ALA A 39 10.34 12.18 -11.72
C ALA A 39 9.46 11.00 -12.16
N SER A 40 8.74 11.14 -13.27
CA SER A 40 7.93 10.06 -13.86
C SER A 40 8.82 8.96 -14.47
N VAL A 41 9.89 9.35 -15.18
CA VAL A 41 10.91 8.42 -15.70
C VAL A 41 11.57 7.65 -14.56
N ARG A 42 11.93 8.32 -13.45
CA ARG A 42 12.46 7.64 -12.25
C ARG A 42 11.46 6.68 -11.63
N GLY A 43 10.18 7.03 -11.61
CA GLY A 43 9.12 6.11 -11.19
C GLY A 43 9.09 4.84 -12.05
N ALA A 44 9.18 4.99 -13.38
CA ALA A 44 9.24 3.86 -14.30
C ALA A 44 10.52 3.02 -14.12
N GLU A 45 11.66 3.64 -13.82
CA GLU A 45 12.91 2.94 -13.47
C GLU A 45 12.76 2.11 -12.19
N ILE A 46 12.15 2.67 -11.14
CA ILE A 46 11.87 1.95 -9.88
C ILE A 46 10.91 0.78 -10.11
N VAL A 47 9.85 0.99 -10.89
CA VAL A 47 8.92 -0.09 -11.26
C VAL A 47 9.64 -1.19 -12.04
N ARG A 48 10.52 -0.83 -12.98
CA ARG A 48 11.35 -1.81 -13.71
C ARG A 48 12.31 -2.55 -12.80
N GLU A 49 12.93 -1.89 -11.82
CA GLU A 49 13.77 -2.53 -10.81
C GLU A 49 12.96 -3.53 -9.98
N LEU A 50 11.79 -3.12 -9.48
CA LEU A 50 10.89 -3.98 -8.72
C LEU A 50 10.54 -5.25 -9.53
N ARG A 51 10.12 -5.06 -10.79
CA ARG A 51 9.76 -6.16 -11.70
C ARG A 51 10.94 -7.08 -12.00
N GLY A 52 12.13 -6.52 -12.23
CA GLY A 52 13.34 -7.26 -12.55
C GLY A 52 13.90 -8.06 -11.38
N ARG A 53 13.75 -7.56 -10.15
CA ARG A 53 14.13 -8.28 -8.93
C ARG A 53 13.09 -9.34 -8.54
N GLY A 54 11.83 -9.09 -8.89
CA GLY A 54 10.69 -9.91 -8.47
C GLY A 54 10.32 -9.70 -7.00
N LEU A 55 9.09 -10.04 -6.65
CA LEU A 55 8.53 -9.92 -5.31
C LEU A 55 9.25 -10.80 -4.28
N GLY A 56 9.82 -11.94 -4.72
CA GLY A 56 10.59 -12.83 -3.86
C GLY A 56 11.85 -12.22 -3.26
N ALA A 57 12.41 -11.18 -3.89
CA ALA A 57 13.54 -10.44 -3.31
C ALA A 57 13.15 -9.59 -2.08
N PHE A 58 11.85 -9.44 -1.82
CA PHE A 58 11.31 -8.64 -0.72
C PHE A 58 10.46 -9.46 0.25
N TRP A 59 9.78 -10.49 -0.26
CA TRP A 59 8.88 -11.38 0.46
C TRP A 59 9.27 -12.83 0.17
N ASP A 60 10.23 -13.34 0.92
CA ASP A 60 10.73 -14.72 0.79
C ASP A 60 9.88 -15.73 1.57
N ARG A 61 9.13 -15.26 2.57
CA ARG A 61 8.29 -16.08 3.44
C ARG A 61 6.95 -15.40 3.77
N PRO A 62 5.94 -16.16 4.19
CA PRO A 62 4.72 -15.58 4.73
C PRO A 62 5.03 -14.69 5.93
N GLN A 63 4.35 -13.55 6.00
CA GLN A 63 4.49 -12.62 7.11
C GLN A 63 3.17 -11.89 7.37
N ILE A 64 2.91 -11.63 8.64
CA ILE A 64 1.85 -10.75 9.12
C ILE A 64 2.54 -9.59 9.85
N ARG A 65 2.17 -8.37 9.48
CA ARG A 65 2.66 -7.15 10.12
C ARG A 65 1.48 -6.43 10.74
N TRP A 66 1.53 -6.28 12.05
CA TRP A 66 0.53 -5.58 12.83
C TRP A 66 0.97 -4.14 13.09
N TYR A 67 0.01 -3.25 13.01
CA TYR A 67 0.20 -1.85 13.27
C TYR A 67 -0.91 -1.33 14.18
N LEU A 68 -0.54 -0.53 15.17
CA LEU A 68 -1.47 0.21 16.00
C LEU A 68 -1.59 1.62 15.45
N GLU A 69 -2.83 2.06 15.22
CA GLU A 69 -3.13 3.42 14.81
C GLU A 69 -3.52 4.24 16.04
N THR A 70 -2.76 5.29 16.31
CA THR A 70 -2.99 6.19 17.43
C THR A 70 -3.28 7.59 16.92
N ARG A 71 -4.19 8.30 17.61
CA ARG A 71 -4.47 9.72 17.38
C ARG A 71 -4.34 10.45 18.71
N GLN A 72 -3.51 11.49 18.76
CA GLN A 72 -3.20 12.20 20.02
C GLN A 72 -2.77 11.23 21.15
N GLY A 73 -1.99 10.19 20.77
CA GLY A 73 -1.50 9.16 21.69
C GLY A 73 -2.52 8.10 22.12
N ARG A 74 -3.80 8.22 21.73
CA ARG A 74 -4.83 7.22 22.04
C ARG A 74 -4.97 6.21 20.91
N PRO A 75 -5.04 4.90 21.18
CA PRO A 75 -5.39 3.90 20.17
C PRO A 75 -6.77 4.18 19.59
N VAL A 76 -6.85 4.32 18.27
CA VAL A 76 -8.10 4.57 17.53
C VAL A 76 -8.34 3.54 16.44
N GLY A 77 -7.40 2.63 16.22
CA GLY A 77 -7.56 1.58 15.22
C GLY A 77 -6.34 0.68 15.14
N TRP A 78 -6.41 -0.25 14.21
CA TRP A 78 -5.31 -1.16 13.91
C TRP A 78 -5.30 -1.50 12.42
N HIS A 79 -4.14 -1.97 11.97
CA HIS A 79 -3.93 -2.40 10.60
C HIS A 79 -3.13 -3.69 10.59
N ALA A 80 -3.58 -4.68 9.82
CA ALA A 80 -2.86 -5.91 9.55
C ALA A 80 -2.51 -5.98 8.07
N PHE A 81 -1.21 -6.09 7.76
CA PHE A 81 -0.72 -6.34 6.41
C PHE A 81 -0.16 -7.77 6.35
N ILE A 82 -0.78 -8.60 5.52
CA ILE A 82 -0.44 -10.00 5.32
C ILE A 82 0.08 -10.17 3.90
N VAL A 83 1.18 -10.89 3.76
CA VAL A 83 1.64 -11.38 2.46
C VAL A 83 2.14 -12.81 2.61
N ALA A 84 1.78 -13.65 1.64
CA ALA A 84 2.24 -15.03 1.54
C ALA A 84 2.66 -15.35 0.09
N PRO A 85 3.87 -15.88 -0.12
CA PRO A 85 4.21 -16.55 -1.37
C PRO A 85 3.28 -17.76 -1.59
N ALA A 86 2.81 -17.94 -2.82
CA ALA A 86 1.91 -19.00 -3.25
C ALA A 86 2.39 -19.59 -4.59
N GLY A 87 3.43 -20.42 -4.54
CA GLY A 87 4.08 -20.95 -5.74
C GLY A 87 4.80 -19.86 -6.53
N GLN A 88 4.28 -19.51 -7.71
CA GLN A 88 4.80 -18.42 -8.56
C GLN A 88 4.04 -17.10 -8.39
N GLU A 89 3.12 -17.06 -7.43
CA GLU A 89 2.29 -15.90 -7.12
C GLU A 89 2.53 -15.42 -5.70
N TYR A 90 2.02 -14.23 -5.42
CA TYR A 90 2.04 -13.57 -4.13
C TYR A 90 0.63 -13.13 -3.80
N HIS A 91 0.11 -13.62 -2.69
CA HIS A 91 -1.20 -13.24 -2.21
C HIS A 91 -1.04 -12.37 -0.97
N GLY A 92 -1.85 -11.33 -0.86
CA GLY A 92 -1.84 -10.49 0.31
C GLY A 92 -3.20 -9.98 0.68
N LEU A 93 -3.28 -9.55 1.93
CA LEU A 93 -4.47 -9.02 2.57
C LEU A 93 -4.07 -7.84 3.44
N ASP A 94 -4.71 -6.70 3.21
CA ASP A 94 -4.61 -5.50 4.00
C ASP A 94 -5.95 -5.31 4.72
N VAL A 95 -5.95 -5.30 6.05
CA VAL A 95 -7.15 -5.08 6.87
C VAL A 95 -6.94 -3.86 7.73
N GLN A 96 -7.78 -2.86 7.58
CA GLN A 96 -7.74 -1.62 8.35
C GLN A 96 -9.03 -1.49 9.14
N HIS A 97 -8.90 -1.26 10.44
CA HIS A 97 -10.02 -1.07 11.34
C HIS A 97 -9.83 0.22 12.13
N TRP A 98 -10.87 1.04 12.22
CA TRP A 98 -10.83 2.32 12.94
C TRP A 98 -12.10 2.54 13.74
N LEU A 99 -11.94 3.16 14.90
CA LEU A 99 -13.00 3.73 15.70
C LEU A 99 -13.23 5.16 15.23
N THR A 100 -14.43 5.43 14.73
CA THR A 100 -14.83 6.79 14.32
C THR A 100 -15.94 7.30 15.24
N SER A 101 -16.29 8.59 15.14
CA SER A 101 -17.41 9.15 15.90
C SER A 101 -18.77 8.52 15.54
N THR A 102 -18.88 7.88 14.38
CA THR A 102 -20.11 7.21 13.92
C THR A 102 -20.09 5.69 14.16
N GLY A 103 -19.04 5.17 14.79
CA GLY A 103 -18.87 3.77 15.10
C GLY A 103 -17.64 3.16 14.44
N GLU A 104 -17.58 1.83 14.50
CA GLU A 104 -16.49 1.04 13.95
C GLU A 104 -16.57 0.96 12.43
N GLN A 105 -15.42 1.12 11.78
CA GLN A 105 -15.29 0.96 10.34
C GLN A 105 -14.15 0.00 10.07
N THR A 106 -14.41 -0.98 9.20
CA THR A 106 -13.39 -1.91 8.71
C THR A 106 -13.36 -1.89 7.20
N TYR A 107 -12.17 -1.78 6.66
CA TYR A 107 -11.88 -1.87 5.24
C TYR A 107 -10.91 -3.02 4.99
N TRP A 108 -11.10 -3.74 3.89
CA TRP A 108 -10.22 -4.82 3.50
C TRP A 108 -9.82 -4.69 2.04
N GLU A 109 -8.58 -5.09 1.75
CA GLU A 109 -8.04 -5.16 0.41
C GLU A 109 -7.32 -6.49 0.24
N ARG A 110 -7.64 -7.21 -0.83
CA ARG A 110 -6.90 -8.41 -1.24
C ARG A 110 -6.23 -8.14 -2.57
N TRP A 111 -5.01 -8.60 -2.69
CA TRP A 111 -4.29 -8.64 -3.95
C TRP A 111 -3.66 -10.01 -4.19
N GLU A 112 -3.57 -10.36 -5.46
CA GLU A 112 -2.90 -11.53 -5.99
C GLU A 112 -2.01 -11.02 -7.12
N LEU A 113 -0.70 -11.19 -7.01
CA LEU A 113 0.27 -10.71 -7.98
C LEU A 113 1.12 -11.87 -8.45
N ASN A 114 1.50 -11.87 -9.74
CA ASN A 114 2.55 -12.78 -10.20
C ASN A 114 3.92 -12.38 -9.60
N ALA A 115 4.90 -13.28 -9.66
CA ALA A 115 6.23 -13.06 -9.07
C ALA A 115 6.92 -11.76 -9.50
N SER A 116 6.66 -11.23 -10.70
CA SER A 116 7.23 -9.99 -11.21
C SER A 116 6.36 -8.75 -11.00
N ALA A 117 5.17 -8.87 -10.37
CA ALA A 117 4.19 -7.78 -10.27
C ALA A 117 3.84 -7.12 -11.63
N THR A 118 3.84 -7.90 -12.71
CA THR A 118 3.42 -7.47 -14.06
C THR A 118 1.99 -7.91 -14.40
N GLY A 119 1.35 -8.62 -13.47
CA GLY A 119 -0.05 -8.97 -13.58
C GLY A 119 -0.60 -9.45 -12.25
N GLY A 120 -1.92 -9.40 -12.13
CA GLY A 120 -2.60 -9.74 -10.90
C GLY A 120 -4.06 -9.33 -10.87
N ALA A 121 -4.67 -9.58 -9.71
CA ALA A 121 -6.02 -9.19 -9.39
C ALA A 121 -6.07 -8.54 -8.01
N TYR A 122 -6.93 -7.55 -7.88
CA TYR A 122 -7.17 -6.83 -6.66
C TYR A 122 -8.66 -6.71 -6.40
N ARG A 123 -9.04 -6.81 -5.13
CA ARG A 123 -10.42 -6.67 -4.67
C ARG A 123 -10.42 -5.90 -3.36
N ALA A 124 -11.35 -4.99 -3.21
CA ALA A 124 -11.49 -4.24 -1.97
C ALA A 124 -12.94 -3.90 -1.66
N GLY A 125 -13.14 -3.46 -0.43
CA GLY A 125 -14.37 -2.85 0.02
C GLY A 125 -14.50 -2.84 1.54
N PRO A 126 -15.62 -2.32 2.06
CA PRO A 126 -15.88 -2.29 3.49
C PRO A 126 -16.35 -3.64 4.02
N VAL A 127 -16.26 -3.80 5.33
CA VAL A 127 -17.06 -4.77 6.08
C VAL A 127 -18.22 -4.03 6.71
N ALA A 128 -19.44 -4.46 6.43
CA ALA A 128 -20.66 -3.87 6.97
C ALA A 128 -21.54 -4.97 7.58
N ARG A 129 -21.96 -4.79 8.85
CA ARG A 129 -22.78 -5.78 9.59
C ARG A 129 -22.17 -7.18 9.57
N GLY A 130 -20.85 -7.28 9.72
CA GLY A 130 -20.10 -8.54 9.66
C GLY A 130 -19.99 -9.17 8.26
N MET A 131 -20.55 -8.53 7.22
CA MET A 131 -20.48 -9.02 5.85
C MET A 131 -19.45 -8.23 5.04
N ARG A 132 -18.61 -8.96 4.29
CA ARG A 132 -17.69 -8.35 3.34
C ARG A 132 -18.44 -7.86 2.11
N ILE A 133 -18.25 -6.61 1.76
CA ILE A 133 -18.73 -6.04 0.52
C ILE A 133 -17.53 -5.89 -0.40
N THR A 134 -17.62 -6.43 -1.62
CA THR A 134 -16.61 -6.17 -2.67
C THR A 134 -17.16 -5.06 -3.53
N ASP A 135 -16.65 -3.85 -3.38
CA ASP A 135 -17.07 -2.69 -4.17
C ASP A 135 -16.14 -2.43 -5.36
N THR A 136 -14.89 -2.88 -5.28
CA THR A 136 -13.85 -2.59 -6.27
C THR A 136 -13.17 -3.89 -6.69
N VAL A 137 -13.03 -4.08 -8.00
CA VAL A 137 -12.22 -5.15 -8.59
C VAL A 137 -11.30 -4.52 -9.63
N ILE A 138 -9.99 -4.73 -9.47
CA ILE A 138 -8.97 -4.29 -10.42
C ILE A 138 -8.26 -5.53 -10.95
N ARG A 139 -7.96 -5.54 -12.24
CA ARG A 139 -7.15 -6.58 -12.88
C ARG A 139 -6.05 -5.92 -13.68
N TYR A 140 -4.83 -6.42 -13.54
CA TYR A 140 -3.68 -5.98 -14.30
C TYR A 140 -3.15 -7.17 -15.10
N ALA A 141 -3.10 -7.04 -16.42
CA ALA A 141 -2.52 -8.07 -17.28
C ALA A 141 -2.12 -7.46 -18.63
N LYS A 142 -1.00 -7.93 -19.21
CA LYS A 142 -0.54 -7.51 -20.55
C LYS A 142 -0.50 -5.97 -20.71
N ASP A 143 0.03 -5.28 -19.72
CA ASP A 143 0.14 -3.81 -19.69
C ASP A 143 -1.20 -3.06 -19.79
N GLU A 144 -2.30 -3.73 -19.41
CA GLU A 144 -3.64 -3.17 -19.37
C GLU A 144 -4.26 -3.35 -17.98
N VAL A 145 -4.93 -2.29 -17.50
CA VAL A 145 -5.66 -2.31 -16.25
C VAL A 145 -7.16 -2.27 -16.55
N THR A 146 -7.90 -3.21 -15.97
CA THR A 146 -9.37 -3.19 -15.94
C THR A 146 -9.84 -2.83 -14.54
N LEU A 147 -10.83 -1.94 -14.45
CA LEU A 147 -11.51 -1.57 -13.22
C LEU A 147 -13.00 -1.90 -13.33
N LEU A 148 -13.55 -2.50 -12.28
CA LEU A 148 -14.98 -2.68 -12.07
C LEU A 148 -15.35 -2.13 -10.68
N LYS A 149 -16.32 -1.22 -10.64
CA LYS A 149 -16.94 -0.67 -9.43
C LYS A 149 -18.34 -1.25 -9.30
N ASN A 150 -18.51 -2.21 -8.40
CA ASN A 150 -19.79 -2.89 -8.23
C ASN A 150 -20.86 -1.96 -7.66
N ALA A 151 -20.47 -0.96 -6.85
CA ALA A 151 -21.42 -0.02 -6.25
C ALA A 151 -22.11 0.88 -7.28
N THR A 152 -21.43 1.18 -8.39
CA THR A 152 -21.91 2.07 -9.47
C THR A 152 -22.14 1.33 -10.79
N ASP A 153 -21.91 0.01 -10.80
CA ASP A 153 -21.80 -0.84 -12.01
C ASP A 153 -20.88 -0.24 -13.09
N ALA A 154 -19.88 0.55 -12.66
CA ALA A 154 -18.99 1.25 -13.57
C ALA A 154 -17.83 0.33 -13.99
N LYS A 155 -17.54 0.29 -15.29
CA LYS A 155 -16.44 -0.48 -15.85
C LYS A 155 -15.52 0.42 -16.66
N ALA A 156 -14.22 0.22 -16.51
CA ALA A 156 -13.23 0.92 -17.29
C ALA A 156 -12.04 0.03 -17.64
N LEU A 157 -11.36 0.46 -18.71
CA LEU A 157 -10.18 -0.19 -19.25
C LEU A 157 -9.20 0.90 -19.69
N SER A 158 -7.93 0.74 -19.37
CA SER A 158 -6.89 1.66 -19.83
C SER A 158 -5.53 0.98 -19.86
N PRO A 159 -4.64 1.36 -20.79
CA PRO A 159 -3.24 0.93 -20.71
C PRO A 159 -2.64 1.37 -19.37
N ALA A 160 -1.78 0.53 -18.80
CA ALA A 160 -1.01 0.85 -17.62
C ALA A 160 0.12 1.83 -18.01
N PRO A 161 0.24 3.00 -17.36
CA PRO A 161 1.45 3.82 -17.48
C PRO A 161 2.72 3.05 -17.10
N ASP A 162 3.88 3.42 -17.66
CA ASP A 162 5.15 2.74 -17.36
C ASP A 162 5.53 2.77 -15.86
N ASN A 163 5.10 3.82 -15.16
CA ASN A 163 5.25 4.01 -13.71
C ASN A 163 3.97 3.62 -12.93
N TYR A 164 3.13 2.76 -13.49
CA TYR A 164 2.00 2.15 -12.78
C TYR A 164 2.50 1.14 -11.74
N ILE A 165 1.97 1.24 -10.53
CA ILE A 165 2.20 0.30 -9.44
C ILE A 165 0.90 -0.46 -9.18
N PRO A 166 0.90 -1.80 -9.24
CA PRO A 166 -0.27 -2.57 -8.84
C PRO A 166 -0.46 -2.47 -7.33
N GLU A 167 -1.71 -2.59 -6.92
CA GLU A 167 -2.10 -2.58 -5.52
C GLU A 167 -1.33 -3.67 -4.74
N GLY A 168 -1.00 -3.39 -3.48
CA GLY A 168 -0.14 -4.26 -2.66
C GLY A 168 1.37 -3.99 -2.78
N THR A 169 1.85 -3.33 -3.85
CA THR A 169 3.28 -3.00 -4.01
C THR A 169 3.69 -1.64 -3.45
N LEU A 170 2.74 -0.85 -2.92
CA LEU A 170 2.98 0.51 -2.43
C LEU A 170 4.14 0.60 -1.43
N ASN A 171 4.16 -0.28 -0.43
CA ASN A 171 5.23 -0.29 0.58
C ASN A 171 6.61 -0.56 -0.03
N LEU A 172 6.68 -1.36 -1.10
CA LEU A 172 7.94 -1.66 -1.78
C LEU A 172 8.45 -0.48 -2.60
N VAL A 173 7.58 0.22 -3.33
CA VAL A 173 8.01 1.42 -4.07
C VAL A 173 8.35 2.58 -3.15
N CYS A 174 7.68 2.70 -2.00
CA CYS A 174 8.09 3.60 -0.92
C CYS A 174 9.51 3.29 -0.43
N LEU A 175 9.80 2.03 -0.13
CA LEU A 175 11.13 1.58 0.29
C LEU A 175 12.21 1.81 -0.78
N LEU A 176 11.93 1.47 -2.04
CA LEU A 176 12.88 1.66 -3.13
C LEU A 176 13.17 3.14 -3.37
N THR A 177 12.12 3.98 -3.34
CA THR A 177 12.28 5.43 -3.49
C THR A 177 13.11 6.03 -2.35
N SER A 178 12.87 5.62 -1.10
CA SER A 178 13.65 6.10 0.05
C SER A 178 15.13 5.72 -0.08
N ARG A 179 15.44 4.49 -0.53
CA ARG A 179 16.81 4.00 -0.71
C ARG A 179 17.54 4.66 -1.86
N GLN A 180 16.85 4.93 -2.97
CA GLN A 180 17.45 5.63 -4.11
C GLN A 180 17.66 7.13 -3.84
N ASN A 181 17.06 7.66 -2.77
CA ASN A 181 17.15 9.06 -2.35
C ASN A 181 16.85 10.05 -3.50
N ARG A 182 15.84 9.74 -4.31
CA ARG A 182 15.38 10.57 -5.43
C ARG A 182 13.87 10.63 -5.48
N ARG A 183 13.33 11.81 -5.76
CA ARG A 183 11.87 12.01 -5.94
C ARG A 183 11.36 11.25 -7.17
N ALA A 184 10.25 10.55 -7.03
CA ALA A 184 9.60 9.79 -8.10
C ALA A 184 8.08 9.97 -8.13
N TYR A 185 7.48 9.80 -9.31
CA TYR A 185 6.03 9.79 -9.52
C TYR A 185 5.55 8.42 -9.96
N PHE A 186 4.39 8.01 -9.44
CA PHE A 186 3.75 6.75 -9.77
C PHE A 186 2.28 6.96 -10.09
N HIS A 187 1.73 6.04 -10.85
CA HIS A 187 0.29 5.94 -11.09
C HIS A 187 -0.28 4.72 -10.38
N MET A 188 -1.46 4.86 -9.80
CA MET A 188 -2.18 3.80 -9.11
C MET A 188 -3.68 4.02 -9.26
N VAL A 189 -4.47 2.94 -9.22
CA VAL A 189 -5.92 3.05 -9.15
C VAL A 189 -6.32 3.16 -7.68
N PHE A 190 -7.15 4.15 -7.37
CA PHE A 190 -7.62 4.40 -6.01
C PHE A 190 -9.07 3.91 -5.84
N ASN A 191 -9.39 3.33 -4.69
CA ASN A 191 -10.70 2.75 -4.42
C ASN A 191 -11.83 3.79 -4.41
N GLU A 192 -11.53 5.05 -4.11
CA GLU A 192 -12.50 6.13 -4.06
C GLU A 192 -12.75 6.81 -5.42
N ARG A 193 -11.97 6.48 -6.46
CA ARG A 193 -12.10 7.13 -7.77
C ARG A 193 -13.00 6.32 -8.70
N GLU A 194 -14.01 6.99 -9.22
CA GLU A 194 -14.83 6.48 -10.31
C GLU A 194 -14.09 6.63 -11.65
N PRO A 195 -14.33 5.74 -12.62
CA PRO A 195 -13.82 5.93 -13.96
C PRO A 195 -14.47 7.14 -14.64
N VAL A 196 -13.71 7.78 -15.54
CA VAL A 196 -14.17 8.96 -16.28
C VAL A 196 -14.29 8.59 -17.76
N ALA A 197 -15.49 8.72 -18.32
CA ALA A 197 -15.78 8.39 -19.72
C ALA A 197 -15.31 6.97 -20.13
N GLY A 198 -15.52 5.98 -19.26
CA GLY A 198 -15.14 4.58 -19.49
C GLY A 198 -13.63 4.29 -19.42
N LYS A 199 -12.82 5.29 -19.02
CA LYS A 199 -11.37 5.15 -18.80
C LYS A 199 -11.03 5.20 -17.32
N ILE A 200 -9.93 4.56 -16.98
CA ILE A 200 -9.42 4.57 -15.61
C ILE A 200 -8.81 5.94 -15.33
N ASP A 201 -9.26 6.56 -14.24
CA ASP A 201 -8.72 7.81 -13.74
C ASP A 201 -7.60 7.53 -12.73
N TYR A 202 -6.41 7.24 -13.24
CA TYR A 202 -5.24 6.95 -12.41
C TYR A 202 -4.94 8.12 -11.48
N GLY A 203 -4.87 7.85 -10.17
CA GLY A 203 -4.32 8.83 -9.25
C GLY A 203 -2.81 8.92 -9.42
N THR A 204 -2.26 10.07 -9.06
CA THR A 204 -0.81 10.29 -9.06
C THR A 204 -0.29 10.29 -7.63
N ILE A 205 0.75 9.51 -7.40
CA ILE A 205 1.49 9.44 -6.15
C ILE A 205 2.85 10.12 -6.35
N MET A 206 3.16 11.08 -5.50
CA MET A 206 4.50 11.62 -5.33
C MET A 206 5.19 10.96 -4.16
N LEU A 207 6.38 10.42 -4.40
CA LEU A 207 7.26 9.94 -3.37
C LEU A 207 8.51 10.83 -3.32
N GLU A 208 8.77 11.43 -2.16
CA GLU A 208 9.90 12.30 -1.90
C GLU A 208 10.69 11.78 -0.70
N PRO A 209 11.98 11.44 -0.86
CA PRO A 209 12.82 11.04 0.26
C PRO A 209 12.86 12.14 1.33
N VAL A 210 12.84 11.73 2.59
CA VAL A 210 13.01 12.65 3.73
C VAL A 210 14.07 12.09 4.67
N ASP A 211 14.68 12.98 5.45
CA ASP A 211 15.62 12.57 6.47
C ASP A 211 14.90 11.73 7.54
N ALA A 212 15.33 10.48 7.73
CA ALA A 212 14.75 9.60 8.73
C ALA A 212 15.04 10.09 10.16
N ALA A 213 16.19 10.75 10.37
CA ALA A 213 16.59 11.26 11.68
C ALA A 213 15.64 12.38 12.17
N SER A 214 15.08 13.17 11.25
CA SER A 214 14.15 14.25 11.59
C SER A 214 12.79 13.76 12.09
N LEU A 215 12.50 12.45 12.01
CA LEU A 215 11.20 11.89 12.40
C LEU A 215 11.12 11.48 13.87
N GLY A 216 12.26 11.43 14.59
CA GLY A 216 12.28 10.97 15.98
C GLY A 216 11.89 9.49 16.16
N ILE A 217 12.13 8.66 15.14
CA ILE A 217 11.86 7.21 15.17
C ILE A 217 13.21 6.48 15.30
N SER A 218 13.49 5.95 16.50
CA SER A 218 14.81 5.41 16.91
C SER A 218 15.43 4.40 15.93
N GLU A 219 14.61 3.61 15.23
CA GLU A 219 15.08 2.55 14.32
C GLU A 219 14.95 2.89 12.82
N ALA A 220 14.44 4.07 12.48
CA ALA A 220 14.25 4.46 11.09
C ALA A 220 15.59 4.69 10.39
N ALA A 221 15.86 3.89 9.36
CA ALA A 221 17.06 3.99 8.54
C ALA A 221 16.83 4.76 7.23
N SER A 222 15.58 4.78 6.75
CA SER A 222 15.19 5.55 5.58
C SER A 222 13.72 5.96 5.70
N ALA A 223 13.35 7.04 5.03
CA ALA A 223 11.97 7.50 5.02
C ALA A 223 11.61 8.17 3.69
N VAL A 224 10.31 8.17 3.39
CA VAL A 224 9.76 8.80 2.20
C VAL A 224 8.43 9.45 2.54
N ARG A 225 8.26 10.70 2.09
CA ARG A 225 6.98 11.38 2.09
C ARG A 225 6.19 10.94 0.86
N TYR A 226 4.98 10.47 1.12
CA TYR A 226 3.97 10.07 0.18
C TYR A 226 2.92 11.17 0.09
N ARG A 227 2.65 11.65 -1.13
CA ARG A 227 1.56 12.58 -1.41
C ARG A 227 0.70 12.11 -2.56
N THR A 228 -0.62 12.19 -2.41
CA THR A 228 -1.55 11.91 -3.50
C THR A 228 -2.16 13.18 -4.08
N TRP A 229 -2.37 13.19 -5.40
CA TRP A 229 -3.26 14.15 -6.05
C TRP A 229 -4.56 13.46 -6.43
N VAL A 230 -5.41 13.28 -5.42
CA VAL A 230 -6.78 12.77 -5.52
C VAL A 230 -7.70 13.66 -4.66
N PRO A 231 -9.04 13.57 -4.79
CA PRO A 231 -9.96 14.46 -4.06
C PRO A 231 -9.74 14.49 -2.54
N ARG A 232 -9.23 13.40 -1.95
CA ARG A 232 -8.70 13.38 -0.59
C ARG A 232 -7.18 13.27 -0.64
N GLN A 233 -6.51 14.41 -0.74
CA GLN A 233 -5.05 14.45 -0.67
C GLN A 233 -4.60 13.81 0.64
N GLN A 234 -3.72 12.82 0.53
CA GLN A 234 -3.06 12.20 1.65
C GLN A 234 -1.62 12.70 1.64
N ASP A 235 -1.15 13.24 2.76
CA ASP A 235 0.27 13.52 3.00
C ASP A 235 0.71 12.69 4.21
N ARG A 236 1.62 11.74 3.96
CA ARG A 236 2.08 10.79 4.96
C ARG A 236 3.57 10.54 4.80
N VAL A 237 4.27 10.28 5.89
CA VAL A 237 5.67 9.84 5.86
C VAL A 237 5.74 8.37 6.24
N PHE A 238 6.31 7.56 5.36
CA PHE A 238 6.60 6.14 5.58
C PHE A 238 8.05 6.00 6.06
N ALA A 239 8.25 5.39 7.22
CA ALA A 239 9.57 5.18 7.81
C ALA A 239 9.91 3.68 7.83
N PHE A 240 11.10 3.33 7.35
CA PHE A 240 11.56 1.95 7.22
C PHE A 240 12.83 1.70 8.03
N ASP A 241 12.97 0.50 8.56
CA ASP A 241 14.21 0.04 9.18
C ASP A 241 15.29 -0.31 8.12
N ARG A 242 16.46 -0.77 8.58
CA ARG A 242 17.57 -1.16 7.69
C ARG A 242 17.20 -2.34 6.79
N GLN A 243 16.38 -3.25 7.28
CA GLN A 243 15.89 -4.43 6.56
C GLN A 243 14.81 -4.05 5.53
N GLY A 244 14.23 -2.85 5.60
CA GLY A 244 13.16 -2.40 4.73
C GLY A 244 11.76 -2.78 5.23
N ARG A 245 11.62 -3.11 6.52
CA ARG A 245 10.32 -3.27 7.17
C ARG A 245 9.76 -1.88 7.49
N LEU A 246 8.47 -1.69 7.21
CA LEU A 246 7.76 -0.46 7.54
C LEU A 246 7.57 -0.40 9.06
N LEU A 247 8.19 0.60 9.71
CA LEU A 247 8.13 0.83 11.15
C LEU A 247 6.96 1.74 11.52
N ALA A 248 6.72 2.79 10.75
CA ALA A 248 5.63 3.70 11.01
C ALA A 248 5.17 4.43 9.76
N THR A 249 3.92 4.88 9.80
CA THR A 249 3.37 5.89 8.90
C THR A 249 2.87 7.07 9.74
N VAL A 250 3.32 8.28 9.44
CA VAL A 250 2.95 9.50 10.16
C VAL A 250 2.16 10.40 9.22
N ALA A 251 0.93 10.75 9.55
CA ALA A 251 0.17 11.74 8.78
C ALA A 251 0.77 13.13 8.99
N ALA A 252 0.91 13.92 7.93
CA ALA A 252 1.52 15.26 8.04
C ALA A 252 0.59 16.26 8.75
N ASP A 253 -0.72 16.14 8.52
CA ASP A 253 -1.73 17.11 8.95
C ASP A 253 -2.57 16.63 10.14
N GLU A 254 -2.26 15.45 10.67
CA GLU A 254 -2.99 14.87 11.78
C GLU A 254 -1.98 14.35 12.81
N ASP A 255 -2.30 14.47 14.10
CA ASP A 255 -1.62 13.74 15.17
C ASP A 255 -1.91 12.22 15.12
N ALA A 256 -2.15 11.69 13.90
CA ALA A 256 -2.43 10.32 13.60
C ALA A 256 -1.12 9.61 13.17
N ARG A 257 -0.80 8.54 13.88
CA ARG A 257 0.39 7.74 13.65
C ARG A 257 0.02 6.27 13.65
N ARG A 258 0.47 5.57 12.61
CA ARG A 258 0.44 4.12 12.54
C ARG A 258 1.83 3.59 12.86
N THR A 259 1.98 2.74 13.87
CA THR A 259 3.30 2.19 14.28
C THR A 259 3.26 0.68 14.30
N ALA A 260 4.30 0.04 13.79
CA ALA A 260 4.47 -1.40 13.84
C ALA A 260 4.57 -1.86 15.30
N VAL A 261 3.78 -2.86 15.67
CA VAL A 261 3.74 -3.42 17.02
C VAL A 261 3.60 -4.94 16.96
N ALA A 262 3.81 -5.60 18.09
CA ALA A 262 3.45 -7.00 18.22
C ALA A 262 1.93 -7.19 18.16
N GLU A 263 1.48 -8.36 17.71
CA GLU A 263 0.07 -8.74 17.71
C GLU A 263 -0.57 -8.58 19.10
N SER A 264 0.13 -9.03 20.15
CA SER A 264 -0.34 -8.93 21.53
C SER A 264 -0.62 -7.49 22.00
N GLU A 265 0.06 -6.50 21.42
CA GLU A 265 -0.22 -5.08 21.69
C GLU A 265 -1.53 -4.64 21.06
N VAL A 266 -1.80 -5.06 19.83
CA VAL A 266 -3.08 -4.81 19.16
C VAL A 266 -4.21 -5.48 19.94
N LEU A 267 -4.05 -6.76 20.29
CA LEU A 267 -5.07 -7.54 21.00
C LEU A 267 -5.39 -7.01 22.40
N ARG A 268 -4.46 -6.31 23.04
CA ARG A 268 -4.74 -5.63 24.33
C ARG A 268 -5.79 -4.52 24.17
N HIS A 269 -5.82 -3.85 23.02
CA HIS A 269 -6.73 -2.75 22.73
C HIS A 269 -7.95 -3.17 21.91
N PHE A 270 -7.79 -4.19 21.07
CA PHE A 270 -8.79 -4.70 20.12
C PHE A 270 -8.80 -6.23 20.16
N PRO A 271 -9.45 -6.84 21.18
CA PRO A 271 -9.38 -8.29 21.41
C PRO A 271 -9.83 -9.15 20.21
N ASP A 272 -10.79 -8.66 19.42
CA ASP A 272 -11.36 -9.39 18.29
C ASP A 272 -10.55 -9.25 16.98
N ALA A 273 -9.42 -8.53 17.00
CA ALA A 273 -8.67 -8.21 15.78
C ALA A 273 -8.12 -9.47 15.08
N ALA A 274 -7.58 -10.43 15.84
CA ALA A 274 -7.06 -11.68 15.29
C ALA A 274 -8.17 -12.51 14.64
N ASP A 275 -9.32 -12.63 15.29
CA ASP A 275 -10.46 -13.39 14.78
C ASP A 275 -11.00 -12.78 13.48
N LEU A 276 -11.08 -11.45 13.40
CA LEU A 276 -11.47 -10.76 12.18
C LEU A 276 -10.48 -11.03 11.04
N VAL A 277 -9.18 -10.95 11.31
CA VAL A 277 -8.15 -11.25 10.30
C VAL A 277 -8.25 -12.69 9.82
N VAL A 278 -8.42 -13.66 10.73
CA VAL A 278 -8.58 -15.09 10.38
C VAL A 278 -9.84 -15.31 9.54
N GLN A 279 -10.97 -14.71 9.92
CA GLN A 279 -12.22 -14.79 9.19
C GLN A 279 -12.07 -14.26 7.75
N LEU A 280 -11.43 -13.10 7.61
CA LEU A 280 -11.14 -12.49 6.32
C LEU A 280 -10.17 -13.36 5.50
N ALA A 281 -9.08 -13.85 6.09
CA ALA A 281 -8.09 -14.67 5.39
C ALA A 281 -8.67 -16.00 4.89
N ARG A 282 -9.42 -16.73 5.74
CA ARG A 282 -10.07 -18.01 5.38
C ARG A 282 -11.07 -17.84 4.24
N SER A 283 -11.91 -16.81 4.33
CA SER A 283 -12.90 -16.50 3.29
C SER A 283 -12.26 -16.02 1.98
N LEU A 284 -10.94 -15.82 1.95
CA LEU A 284 -10.16 -15.47 0.77
C LEU A 284 -9.27 -16.63 0.29
N LYS A 285 -9.35 -17.83 0.90
CA LYS A 285 -8.50 -19.00 0.58
C LYS A 285 -7.00 -18.71 0.59
N LEU A 286 -6.56 -17.76 1.42
CA LEU A 286 -5.14 -17.57 1.67
C LEU A 286 -4.60 -18.81 2.42
N PRO A 287 -3.35 -19.25 2.18
CA PRO A 287 -2.75 -20.26 3.03
C PRO A 287 -2.83 -19.77 4.47
N ALA A 288 -3.37 -20.60 5.37
CA ALA A 288 -3.43 -20.26 6.79
C ALA A 288 -2.03 -19.87 7.26
N SER A 289 -1.95 -18.84 8.11
CA SER A 289 -0.70 -18.35 8.70
C SER A 289 0.20 -19.53 9.10
N PRO A 290 1.53 -19.50 8.86
CA PRO A 290 2.40 -20.56 9.34
C PRO A 290 2.22 -20.62 10.87
N GLN A 291 1.54 -21.67 11.32
CA GLN A 291 1.51 -22.01 12.73
C GLN A 291 2.98 -22.13 13.15
N ALA A 292 3.33 -21.51 14.29
CA ALA A 292 4.62 -21.76 14.91
C ALA A 292 4.81 -23.29 14.96
N PRO A 293 6.01 -23.82 14.64
CA PRO A 293 6.23 -25.26 14.63
C PRO A 293 5.74 -25.82 15.96
N GLU A 294 4.71 -26.67 15.90
CA GLU A 294 4.30 -27.48 17.05
C GLU A 294 5.57 -28.16 17.52
N SER A 295 5.98 -27.80 18.74
CA SER A 295 7.08 -28.46 19.43
C SER A 295 6.78 -29.96 19.39
N GLU A 296 7.62 -30.71 18.67
CA GLU A 296 7.64 -32.17 18.71
C GLU A 296 7.70 -32.58 20.18
N GLN A 297 6.56 -33.00 20.71
CA GLN A 297 6.49 -33.73 21.97
C GLN A 297 7.15 -35.09 21.69
N PRO A 298 8.20 -35.47 22.43
CA PRO A 298 8.84 -36.76 22.21
C PRO A 298 7.86 -37.87 22.58
N ASP A 299 7.67 -38.82 21.66
CA ASP A 299 6.91 -40.04 21.88
C ASP A 299 7.43 -40.78 23.12
N GLU A 300 6.58 -40.91 24.14
CA GLU A 300 6.79 -41.85 25.23
C GLU A 300 6.75 -43.29 24.68
N PRO A 301 7.66 -44.18 25.12
CA PRO A 301 7.65 -45.56 24.70
C PRO A 301 6.47 -46.31 25.31
N ALA A 302 5.75 -47.07 24.48
CA ALA A 302 4.65 -47.92 24.90
C ALA A 302 5.13 -49.06 25.80
N ASP A 303 4.59 -49.11 27.02
CA ASP A 303 4.69 -50.23 27.96
C ASP A 303 4.11 -51.53 27.36
N GLU A 304 4.92 -52.59 27.37
CA GLU A 304 4.51 -53.97 27.11
C GLU A 304 3.65 -54.50 28.26
N LEU A 305 2.34 -54.60 28.06
CA LEU A 305 1.43 -55.33 28.96
C LEU A 305 1.26 -56.79 28.51
N THR A 306 2.01 -57.63 29.22
CA THR A 306 1.85 -59.08 29.43
C THR A 306 0.40 -59.57 29.37
N THR A 307 0.10 -60.53 28.48
CA THR A 307 -1.14 -61.33 28.55
C THR A 307 -0.80 -62.76 28.97
N HIS A 308 -0.99 -63.05 30.27
CA HIS A 308 -1.17 -64.41 30.77
C HIS A 308 -2.65 -64.80 30.58
N GLN A 309 -2.96 -65.81 29.77
CA GLN A 309 -4.22 -66.53 29.89
C GLN A 309 -3.99 -68.00 30.26
N VAL A 310 -4.48 -68.30 31.45
CA VAL A 310 -4.57 -69.58 32.12
C VAL A 310 -5.76 -70.36 31.54
N ARG A 311 -5.54 -71.62 31.12
CA ARG A 311 -6.60 -72.63 30.99
C ARG A 311 -6.89 -73.24 32.36
N PRO A 312 -8.15 -73.60 32.66
CA PRO A 312 -8.39 -75.02 32.95
C PRO A 312 -9.78 -75.58 32.52
N ASN A 313 -9.71 -76.82 32.02
CA ASN A 313 -10.51 -78.04 32.31
C ASN A 313 -12.05 -78.11 32.33
N GLY A 314 -12.53 -79.20 31.70
CA GLY A 314 -13.75 -79.96 32.02
C GLY A 314 -14.51 -80.42 30.77
N GLN A 315 -14.19 -81.57 30.12
CA GLN A 315 -14.75 -82.94 30.29
C GLN A 315 -16.27 -83.09 30.02
N PRO A 316 -16.77 -84.26 29.57
CA PRO A 316 -16.11 -85.55 29.33
C PRO A 316 -15.87 -85.89 27.85
#